data_AF-A0A7V5ZFJ3-F1
#
_entry.id   AF-A0A7V5ZFJ3-F1
#
_cell.length_a   1.000
_cell.length_b   1.000
_cell.length_c   1.000
_cell.angle_alpha   90.00
_cell.angle_beta   90.00
_cell.angle_gamma   90.00
#
_symmetry.space_group_name_H-M   'P 1'
#
loop_
_entity.id
_entity.type
_entity.pdbx_description
1 polymer ?
#
loop_
_entity_poly.entity_id
_entity_poly.type
_entity_poly.pdbx_seq_one_letter_code
_entity_poly.pdbx_strand_id
1 'polypeptide(L)'
;MWVHADLRRLRLERAPFLFLDPARRVEGRRTLLPSEWQPDWTTVCELARAVRGALVKSTPALEPQHLPAEAEREYISFEGECRELLLAFGECRQGVSRSALILPVGARLRAASATTPPPVRPPQGWIYDPDPAVVAAHLVAELAEQIGGAVLHPRIAYLTAPKRVETPFARVYRLLEHFPYSRSRLWERLRAWQAGRITVKKRGVSLSPEQLVSSWMPLSHREMTVILYRAEASVVTLLAEAVG
;
A
#
# COMPACT_ATOMS: atom_id res chain seq x y z
N MET A 1 -9.44 -33.38 -14.16
CA MET A 1 -8.70 -33.73 -15.39
C MET A 1 -7.59 -32.72 -15.54
N TRP A 2 -6.36 -33.14 -15.85
CA TRP A 2 -5.25 -32.25 -16.16
C TRP A 2 -5.01 -32.27 -17.67
N VAL A 3 -4.75 -31.11 -18.26
CA VAL A 3 -4.53 -30.97 -19.71
C VAL A 3 -3.15 -30.35 -19.92
N HIS A 4 -2.35 -30.95 -20.80
CA HIS A 4 -1.07 -30.38 -21.24
C HIS A 4 -1.25 -29.72 -22.61
N ALA A 5 -1.39 -28.40 -22.63
CA ALA A 5 -1.58 -27.63 -23.86
C ALA A 5 -1.20 -26.15 -23.64
N ASP A 6 -0.94 -25.44 -24.74
CA ASP A 6 -0.97 -23.97 -24.77
C ASP A 6 -2.42 -23.53 -24.73
N LEU A 7 -2.75 -22.64 -23.80
CA LEU A 7 -4.11 -22.13 -23.60
C LEU A 7 -4.72 -21.50 -24.86
N ARG A 8 -3.90 -20.93 -25.75
CA ARG A 8 -4.33 -20.33 -27.01
C ARG A 8 -4.83 -21.35 -28.03
N ARG A 9 -4.57 -22.64 -27.79
CA ARG A 9 -5.05 -23.77 -28.61
C ARG A 9 -6.31 -24.41 -28.03
N LEU A 10 -6.74 -23.95 -26.85
CA LEU A 10 -7.93 -24.45 -26.17
C LEU A 10 -9.11 -23.51 -26.45
N ARG A 11 -10.32 -24.09 -26.49
CA ARG A 11 -11.56 -23.33 -26.58
C ARG A 11 -12.03 -22.88 -25.19
N LEU A 12 -11.25 -21.99 -24.58
CA LEU A 12 -11.48 -21.53 -23.21
C LEU A 12 -12.73 -20.66 -23.07
N GLU A 13 -13.23 -20.07 -24.14
CA GLU A 13 -14.49 -19.32 -24.19
C GLU A 13 -15.71 -20.19 -23.83
N ARG A 14 -15.56 -21.52 -23.86
CA ARG A 14 -16.60 -22.47 -23.46
C ARG A 14 -16.62 -22.74 -21.96
N ALA A 15 -15.57 -22.35 -21.22
CA ALA A 15 -15.56 -22.47 -19.77
C ALA A 15 -16.49 -21.41 -19.16
N PRO A 16 -17.32 -21.74 -18.15
CA PRO A 16 -18.15 -20.75 -17.49
C PRO A 16 -17.30 -19.73 -16.71
N PHE A 17 -16.18 -20.19 -16.13
CA PHE A 17 -15.29 -19.36 -15.32
C PHE A 17 -13.82 -19.64 -15.64
N LEU A 18 -12.98 -18.61 -15.52
CA LEU A 18 -11.54 -18.72 -15.68
C LEU A 18 -10.80 -18.11 -14.48
N PHE A 19 -9.70 -18.77 -14.09
CA PHE A 19 -8.66 -18.16 -13.26
C PHE A 19 -7.39 -18.07 -14.12
N LEU A 20 -6.83 -16.86 -14.26
CA LEU A 20 -5.68 -16.60 -15.12
C LEU A 20 -4.54 -16.03 -14.27
N ASP A 21 -3.37 -16.67 -14.35
CA ASP A 21 -2.13 -16.25 -13.71
C ASP A 21 -1.01 -16.19 -14.76
N PRO A 22 -0.92 -15.09 -15.53
CA PRO A 22 0.10 -14.96 -16.56
C PRO A 22 1.50 -14.92 -15.95
N ALA A 23 2.41 -15.73 -16.50
CA ALA A 23 3.81 -15.69 -16.13
C ALA A 23 4.44 -14.37 -16.60
N ARG A 24 5.24 -13.75 -15.74
CA ARG A 24 5.89 -12.44 -15.98
C ARG A 24 7.40 -12.56 -16.10
N ARG A 25 7.87 -13.68 -16.66
CA ARG A 25 9.30 -13.97 -16.83
C ARG A 25 9.60 -14.32 -18.28
N VAL A 26 10.62 -13.67 -18.82
CA VAL A 26 11.23 -13.97 -20.12
C VAL A 26 12.67 -14.37 -19.85
N GLU A 27 13.08 -15.56 -20.30
CA GLU A 27 14.45 -16.08 -20.08
C GLU A 27 14.90 -16.03 -18.61
N GLY A 28 13.97 -16.29 -17.68
CA GLY A 28 14.22 -16.26 -16.24
C GLY A 28 14.24 -14.85 -15.61
N ARG A 29 14.24 -13.78 -16.40
CA ARG A 29 14.19 -12.39 -15.91
C ARG A 29 12.76 -11.92 -15.74
N ARG A 30 12.49 -11.22 -14.64
CA ARG A 30 11.18 -10.60 -14.39
C ARG A 30 11.01 -9.42 -15.34
N THR A 31 9.90 -9.39 -16.08
CA THR A 31 9.52 -8.26 -16.93
C THR A 31 8.35 -7.48 -16.31
N LEU A 32 8.35 -6.17 -16.52
CA LEU A 32 7.24 -5.29 -16.17
C LEU A 32 6.36 -4.98 -17.40
N LEU A 33 6.81 -5.32 -18.61
CA LEU A 33 6.11 -5.05 -19.85
C LEU A 33 4.97 -6.06 -20.03
N PRO A 34 3.69 -5.64 -19.99
CA PRO A 34 2.55 -6.56 -20.04
C PRO A 34 2.46 -7.35 -21.35
N SER A 35 3.03 -6.83 -22.45
CA SER A 35 3.14 -7.51 -23.74
C SER A 35 4.09 -8.72 -23.74
N GLU A 36 5.01 -8.79 -22.79
CA GLU A 36 5.98 -9.89 -22.65
C GLU A 36 5.52 -10.98 -21.66
N TRP A 37 4.32 -10.82 -21.08
CA TRP A 37 3.75 -11.82 -20.20
C TRP A 37 3.31 -13.05 -20.99
N GLN A 38 3.11 -14.17 -20.31
CA GLN A 38 2.70 -15.43 -20.93
C GLN A 38 1.46 -16.01 -20.22
N PRO A 39 0.26 -15.95 -20.83
CA PRO A 39 -0.03 -15.24 -22.09
C PRO A 39 0.12 -13.72 -21.93
N ASP A 40 0.25 -13.00 -23.04
CA ASP A 40 0.37 -11.54 -23.01
C ASP A 40 -0.88 -10.90 -22.42
N TRP A 41 -0.74 -9.71 -21.85
CA TRP A 41 -1.81 -9.07 -21.10
C TRP A 41 -3.08 -8.80 -21.92
N THR A 42 -2.94 -8.53 -23.22
CA THR A 42 -4.09 -8.34 -24.11
C THR A 42 -4.88 -9.64 -24.21
N THR A 43 -4.21 -10.76 -24.52
CA THR A 43 -4.83 -12.08 -24.56
C THR A 43 -5.51 -12.45 -23.23
N VAL A 44 -4.86 -12.17 -22.09
CA VAL A 44 -5.46 -12.41 -20.75
C VAL A 44 -6.79 -11.67 -20.60
N CYS A 45 -6.81 -10.37 -20.94
CA CYS A 45 -8.01 -9.55 -20.79
C CYS A 45 -9.12 -9.97 -21.77
N GLU A 46 -8.79 -10.34 -23.00
CA GLU A 46 -9.76 -10.85 -23.98
C GLU A 46 -10.42 -12.14 -23.50
N LEU A 47 -9.64 -13.10 -23.00
CA LEU A 47 -10.16 -14.35 -22.43
C LEU A 47 -11.04 -14.10 -21.21
N ALA A 48 -10.63 -13.20 -20.32
CA ALA A 48 -11.41 -12.85 -19.13
C ALA A 48 -12.77 -12.23 -19.47
N ARG A 49 -12.88 -11.49 -20.59
CA ARG A 49 -14.14 -10.91 -21.10
C ARG A 49 -15.04 -11.91 -21.81
N ALA A 50 -14.47 -12.98 -22.35
CA ALA A 50 -15.20 -13.94 -23.18
C ALA A 50 -16.04 -14.96 -22.39
N VAL A 51 -15.91 -14.99 -21.05
CA VAL A 51 -16.56 -15.97 -20.17
C VAL A 51 -17.52 -15.29 -19.18
N ARG A 52 -18.38 -16.06 -18.49
CA ARG A 52 -19.37 -15.50 -17.55
C ARG A 52 -18.71 -14.75 -16.39
N GLY A 53 -17.58 -15.22 -15.91
CA GLY A 53 -16.77 -14.53 -14.91
C GLY A 53 -15.33 -15.00 -14.90
N ALA A 54 -14.41 -14.12 -14.53
CA ALA A 54 -13.01 -14.47 -14.44
C ALA A 54 -12.31 -13.78 -13.27
N LEU A 55 -11.27 -14.43 -12.77
CA LEU A 55 -10.30 -13.88 -11.83
C LEU A 55 -8.93 -13.88 -12.48
N VAL A 56 -8.28 -12.72 -12.50
CA VAL A 56 -6.96 -12.54 -13.12
C VAL A 56 -5.98 -12.04 -12.07
N LYS A 57 -4.93 -12.81 -11.81
CA LYS A 57 -3.84 -12.38 -10.93
C LYS A 57 -2.88 -11.48 -11.71
N SER A 58 -2.43 -10.40 -11.07
CA SER A 58 -1.51 -9.42 -11.65
C SER A 58 -0.55 -8.85 -10.60
N THR A 59 0.24 -7.85 -10.99
CA THR A 59 1.14 -7.11 -10.09
C THR A 59 0.44 -5.84 -9.59
N PRO A 60 0.58 -5.48 -8.30
CA PRO A 60 0.16 -4.17 -7.79
C PRO A 60 0.80 -2.98 -8.53
N ALA A 61 1.95 -3.21 -9.17
CA ALA A 61 2.66 -2.22 -9.97
C ALA A 61 2.17 -2.12 -11.43
N LEU A 62 1.06 -2.79 -11.79
CA LEU A 62 0.49 -2.66 -13.13
C LEU A 62 0.04 -1.22 -13.34
N GLU A 63 0.52 -0.60 -14.41
CA GLU A 63 0.23 0.82 -14.66
C GLU A 63 -1.26 1.06 -14.90
N PRO A 64 -1.81 2.21 -14.48
CA PRO A 64 -3.24 2.50 -14.60
C PRO A 64 -3.82 2.33 -16.00
N GLN A 65 -3.05 2.66 -17.05
CA GLN A 65 -3.49 2.52 -18.44
C GLN A 65 -3.77 1.07 -18.87
N HIS A 66 -3.17 0.10 -18.18
CA HIS A 66 -3.35 -1.32 -18.47
C HIS A 66 -4.46 -1.95 -17.62
N LEU A 67 -5.06 -1.23 -16.67
CA LEU A 67 -6.14 -1.74 -15.83
C LEU A 67 -7.47 -1.67 -16.59
N PRO A 68 -8.14 -2.81 -16.87
CA PRO A 68 -9.46 -2.81 -17.49
C PRO A 68 -10.47 -2.04 -16.64
N ALA A 69 -11.23 -1.13 -17.25
CA ALA A 69 -12.13 -0.23 -16.53
C ALA A 69 -13.25 -0.99 -15.79
N GLU A 70 -13.75 -2.04 -16.43
CA GLU A 70 -14.84 -2.91 -16.00
C GLU A 70 -14.46 -3.90 -14.89
N ALA A 71 -13.15 -4.12 -14.67
CA ALA A 71 -12.66 -5.07 -13.69
C ALA A 71 -12.64 -4.47 -12.29
N GLU A 72 -13.10 -5.24 -11.31
CA GLU A 72 -12.90 -4.92 -9.90
C GLU A 72 -11.50 -5.26 -9.47
N ARG A 73 -10.91 -4.43 -8.61
CA ARG A 73 -9.50 -4.50 -8.25
C ARG A 73 -9.37 -4.81 -6.77
N GLU A 74 -8.80 -5.95 -6.40
CA GLU A 74 -8.43 -6.24 -5.01
C GLU A 74 -6.92 -6.25 -4.86
N TYR A 75 -6.40 -5.32 -4.07
CA TYR A 75 -4.99 -5.23 -3.71
C TYR A 75 -4.78 -6.03 -2.44
N ILE A 76 -3.90 -7.03 -2.49
CA ILE A 76 -3.72 -7.99 -1.40
C ILE A 76 -2.37 -7.75 -0.75
N SER A 77 -2.41 -7.42 0.55
CA SER A 77 -1.24 -7.32 1.42
C SER A 77 -1.04 -8.61 2.19
N PHE A 78 0.21 -9.03 2.34
CA PHE A 78 0.62 -10.07 3.26
C PHE A 78 1.85 -9.59 4.03
N GLU A 79 1.76 -9.61 5.36
CA GLU A 79 2.84 -9.18 6.27
C GLU A 79 3.36 -7.75 6.01
N GLY A 80 2.45 -6.84 5.61
CA GLY A 80 2.78 -5.43 5.39
C GLY A 80 3.43 -5.14 4.03
N GLU A 81 3.32 -6.05 3.07
CA GLU A 81 3.70 -5.83 1.67
C GLU A 81 2.51 -6.09 0.75
N CYS A 82 2.18 -5.17 -0.16
CA CYS A 82 1.21 -5.41 -1.22
C CYS A 82 1.80 -6.40 -2.23
N ARG A 83 1.39 -7.66 -2.15
CA ARG A 83 1.95 -8.76 -2.94
C ARG A 83 1.26 -8.91 -4.29
N GLU A 84 -0.06 -8.81 -4.29
CA GLU A 84 -0.88 -9.22 -5.43
C GLU A 84 -1.96 -8.19 -5.76
N LEU A 85 -2.30 -8.13 -7.03
CA LEU A 85 -3.50 -7.47 -7.53
C LEU A 85 -4.37 -8.54 -8.17
N LEU A 86 -5.59 -8.70 -7.69
CA LEU A 86 -6.59 -9.58 -8.28
C LEU A 86 -7.62 -8.75 -9.02
N LEU A 87 -7.87 -9.07 -10.28
CA LEU A 87 -8.90 -8.46 -11.10
C LEU A 87 -10.08 -9.41 -11.25
N ALA A 88 -11.30 -8.94 -10.94
CA ALA A 88 -12.52 -9.72 -11.11
C ALA A 88 -13.38 -9.17 -12.25
N PHE A 89 -13.86 -10.08 -13.11
CA PHE A 89 -14.69 -9.79 -14.28
C PHE A 89 -16.04 -10.52 -14.20
N GLY A 90 -17.05 -9.96 -14.86
CA GLY A 90 -18.38 -10.57 -14.99
C GLY A 90 -18.98 -10.97 -13.64
N GLU A 91 -19.49 -12.19 -13.54
CA GLU A 91 -20.12 -12.74 -12.34
C GLU A 91 -19.17 -12.96 -11.15
N CYS A 92 -17.85 -12.88 -11.33
CA CYS A 92 -16.89 -12.94 -10.21
C CYS A 92 -16.82 -11.64 -9.40
N ARG A 93 -17.38 -10.55 -9.94
CA ARG A 93 -17.42 -9.24 -9.31
C ARG A 93 -18.31 -9.22 -8.07
N GLN A 94 -17.96 -8.36 -7.11
CA GLN A 94 -18.63 -8.15 -5.83
C GLN A 94 -19.37 -6.79 -5.76
N GLY A 95 -19.36 -6.01 -6.84
CA GLY A 95 -19.99 -4.68 -6.91
C GLY A 95 -19.12 -3.55 -6.33
N VAL A 96 -17.81 -3.77 -6.15
CA VAL A 96 -16.89 -2.79 -5.56
C VAL A 96 -15.76 -2.48 -6.54
N SER A 97 -15.60 -1.21 -6.91
CA SER A 97 -14.59 -0.81 -7.91
C SER A 97 -13.15 -1.21 -7.54
N ARG A 98 -12.80 -1.04 -6.25
CA ARG A 98 -11.49 -1.41 -5.70
C ARG A 98 -11.56 -1.71 -4.21
N SER A 99 -10.68 -2.58 -3.73
CA SER A 99 -10.55 -2.94 -2.33
C SER A 99 -9.10 -3.26 -1.95
N ALA A 100 -8.78 -3.18 -0.67
CA ALA A 100 -7.53 -3.65 -0.09
C ALA A 100 -7.84 -4.77 0.92
N LEU A 101 -7.21 -5.93 0.75
CA LEU A 101 -7.31 -7.08 1.64
C LEU A 101 -5.99 -7.26 2.39
N ILE A 102 -6.05 -7.31 3.71
CA ILE A 102 -4.88 -7.48 4.58
C ILE A 102 -4.86 -8.90 5.12
N LEU A 103 -3.79 -9.65 4.84
CA LEU A 103 -3.58 -11.01 5.31
C LEU A 103 -2.39 -11.09 6.29
N PRO A 104 -2.42 -12.03 7.25
CA PRO A 104 -3.42 -13.09 7.44
C PRO A 104 -4.70 -12.66 8.19
N VAL A 105 -4.79 -11.40 8.64
CA VAL A 105 -5.92 -10.90 9.46
C VAL A 105 -7.29 -11.01 8.76
N GLY A 106 -7.33 -11.06 7.42
CA GLY A 106 -8.57 -11.21 6.65
C GLY A 106 -9.43 -9.94 6.59
N ALA A 107 -8.88 -8.79 6.97
CA ALA A 107 -9.57 -7.52 6.97
C ALA A 107 -9.60 -6.89 5.58
N ARG A 108 -10.77 -6.38 5.17
CA ARG A 108 -10.96 -5.78 3.84
C ARG A 108 -11.48 -4.35 3.93
N LEU A 109 -10.78 -3.41 3.31
CA LEU A 109 -11.22 -2.04 3.09
C LEU A 109 -11.76 -1.93 1.66
N ARG A 110 -12.96 -1.37 1.49
CA ARG A 110 -13.65 -1.26 0.20
C ARG A 110 -13.82 0.20 -0.17
N ALA A 111 -13.67 0.53 -1.46
CA ALA A 111 -14.02 1.85 -1.95
C ALA A 111 -15.51 2.14 -1.74
N ALA A 112 -15.82 3.34 -1.29
CA ALA A 112 -17.17 3.86 -1.31
C ALA A 112 -17.58 4.27 -2.74
N SER A 113 -18.89 4.41 -2.97
CA SER A 113 -19.42 4.94 -4.24
C SER A 113 -19.05 6.41 -4.46
N ALA A 114 -18.87 7.16 -3.37
CA ALA A 114 -18.37 8.53 -3.38
C ALA A 114 -17.47 8.72 -2.17
N THR A 115 -16.28 9.30 -2.38
CA THR A 115 -15.32 9.59 -1.32
C THR A 115 -14.86 11.03 -1.50
N THR A 116 -14.88 11.82 -0.42
CA THR A 116 -14.33 13.18 -0.43
C THR A 116 -12.83 13.13 -0.12
N PRO A 117 -12.00 14.00 -0.73
CA PRO A 117 -10.60 14.10 -0.33
C PRO A 117 -10.50 14.44 1.16
N PRO A 118 -9.69 13.70 1.95
CA PRO A 118 -9.55 13.97 3.37
C PRO A 118 -8.90 15.34 3.58
N PRO A 119 -9.27 16.07 4.64
CA PRO A 119 -8.65 17.35 4.93
C PRO A 119 -7.16 17.16 5.24
N VAL A 120 -6.37 18.20 4.98
CA VAL A 120 -4.97 18.27 5.42
C VAL A 120 -4.92 18.87 6.82
N ARG A 121 -4.22 18.22 7.75
CA ARG A 121 -4.03 18.73 9.11
C ARG A 121 -2.57 18.58 9.55
N PRO A 122 -2.07 19.43 10.46
CA PRO A 122 -0.77 19.22 11.09
C PRO A 122 -0.77 17.92 11.90
N PRO A 123 0.41 17.38 12.27
CA PRO A 123 0.51 16.24 13.17
C PRO A 123 -0.29 16.43 14.46
N GLN A 124 -1.13 15.44 14.79
CA GLN A 124 -1.92 15.35 16.02
C GLN A 124 -1.42 14.19 16.89
N GLY A 125 -2.12 13.83 17.97
CA GLY A 125 -1.69 12.82 18.93
C GLY A 125 -1.37 11.44 18.34
N TRP A 126 -1.94 11.09 17.19
CA TRP A 126 -1.77 9.79 16.55
C TRP A 126 -1.40 9.92 15.08
N ILE A 127 -0.44 9.10 14.64
CA ILE A 127 0.03 9.00 13.26
C ILE A 127 -0.23 7.60 12.75
N TYR A 128 -0.69 7.48 11.51
CA TYR A 128 -0.95 6.22 10.86
C TYR A 128 -0.14 6.13 9.58
N ASP A 129 0.53 4.99 9.41
CA ASP A 129 1.24 4.57 8.20
C ASP A 129 0.39 3.50 7.52
N PRO A 130 -0.45 3.87 6.52
CA PRO A 130 -1.33 2.91 5.89
C PRO A 130 -0.59 1.75 5.27
N ASP A 131 -1.21 0.58 5.33
CA ASP A 131 -0.71 -0.62 4.68
C ASP A 131 -0.50 -0.38 3.17
N PRO A 132 0.55 -0.95 2.55
CA PRO A 132 0.82 -0.74 1.13
C PRO A 132 -0.34 -1.10 0.20
N ALA A 133 -1.20 -2.06 0.53
CA ALA A 133 -2.39 -2.36 -0.26
C ALA A 133 -3.44 -1.25 -0.20
N VAL A 134 -3.60 -0.58 0.96
CA VAL A 134 -4.48 0.59 1.08
C VAL A 134 -3.96 1.74 0.22
N VAL A 135 -2.63 1.95 0.20
CA VAL A 135 -2.00 2.97 -0.64
C VAL A 135 -2.15 2.62 -2.12
N ALA A 136 -1.85 1.38 -2.52
CA ALA A 136 -1.95 0.93 -3.90
C ALA A 136 -3.39 0.93 -4.43
N ALA A 137 -4.37 0.63 -3.58
CA ALA A 137 -5.79 0.71 -3.89
C ALA A 137 -6.34 2.15 -3.91
N HIS A 138 -5.54 3.17 -3.59
CA HIS A 138 -6.01 4.54 -3.42
C HIS A 138 -7.20 4.64 -2.44
N LEU A 139 -7.07 3.99 -1.28
CA LEU A 139 -8.10 3.92 -0.22
C LEU A 139 -7.76 4.73 1.03
N VAL A 140 -6.84 5.69 0.89
CA VAL A 140 -6.37 6.53 2.00
C VAL A 140 -7.49 7.42 2.55
N ALA A 141 -8.41 7.86 1.68
CA ALA A 141 -9.53 8.70 2.06
C ALA A 141 -10.56 7.91 2.89
N GLU A 142 -10.89 6.69 2.45
CA GLU A 142 -11.75 5.76 3.17
C GLU A 142 -11.16 5.40 4.54
N LEU A 143 -9.85 5.16 4.60
CA LEU A 143 -9.17 4.94 5.88
C LEU A 143 -9.21 6.18 6.78
N ALA A 144 -8.99 7.38 6.22
CA ALA A 144 -9.05 8.63 6.96
C ALA A 144 -10.44 8.84 7.59
N GLU A 145 -11.51 8.54 6.85
CA GLU A 145 -12.88 8.60 7.34
C GLU A 145 -13.10 7.60 8.50
N GLN A 146 -12.69 6.34 8.34
CA GLN A 146 -12.84 5.31 9.39
C GLN A 146 -12.17 5.68 10.71
N ILE A 147 -11.01 6.34 10.66
CA ILE A 147 -10.27 6.74 11.86
C ILE A 147 -10.64 8.14 12.36
N GLY A 148 -11.58 8.84 11.70
CA GLY A 148 -11.91 10.24 11.98
C GLY A 148 -10.70 11.17 11.86
N GLY A 149 -9.83 10.91 10.88
CA GLY A 149 -8.53 11.53 10.71
C GLY A 149 -8.42 12.44 9.48
N ALA A 150 -7.18 12.82 9.23
CA ALA A 150 -6.78 13.73 8.16
C ALA A 150 -5.46 13.24 7.54
N VAL A 151 -5.15 13.67 6.31
CA VAL A 151 -3.81 13.45 5.73
C VAL A 151 -2.82 14.47 6.27
N LEU A 152 -1.57 14.04 6.48
CA LEU A 152 -0.49 14.94 6.87
C LEU A 152 -0.05 15.86 5.73
N HIS A 153 -0.15 15.39 4.49
CA HIS A 153 0.11 16.18 3.29
C HIS A 153 -0.48 15.46 2.06
N PRO A 154 -0.96 16.18 1.03
CA PRO A 154 -1.73 15.59 -0.08
C PRO A 154 -1.02 14.49 -0.87
N ARG A 155 0.33 14.52 -0.90
CA ARG A 155 1.15 13.59 -1.70
C ARG A 155 1.84 12.49 -0.89
N ILE A 156 1.62 12.45 0.42
CA ILE A 156 2.19 11.41 1.28
C ILE A 156 1.03 10.75 2.01
N ALA A 157 0.85 9.45 1.85
CA ALA A 157 -0.32 8.77 2.41
C ALA A 157 -0.28 8.62 3.95
N TYR A 158 0.54 9.38 4.70
CA TYR A 158 0.48 9.36 6.16
C TYR A 158 -0.78 10.08 6.63
N LEU A 159 -1.48 9.48 7.59
CA LEU A 159 -2.65 10.05 8.23
C LEU A 159 -2.35 10.46 9.67
N THR A 160 -3.18 11.34 10.21
CA THR A 160 -3.14 11.77 11.60
C THR A 160 -4.53 11.90 12.19
N ALA A 161 -4.68 11.63 13.47
CA ALA A 161 -5.95 11.76 14.19
C ALA A 161 -5.73 12.27 15.63
N PRO A 162 -6.73 12.94 16.23
CA PRO A 162 -6.65 13.40 17.61
C PRO A 162 -6.77 12.25 18.62
N LYS A 163 -7.49 11.18 18.26
CA LYS A 163 -7.72 10.00 19.10
C LYS A 163 -7.20 8.74 18.41
N ARG A 164 -6.81 7.74 19.21
CA ARG A 164 -6.44 6.42 18.70
C ARG A 164 -7.70 5.70 18.25
N VAL A 165 -7.64 5.13 17.06
CA VAL A 165 -8.59 4.16 16.52
C VAL A 165 -7.76 2.95 16.10
N GLU A 166 -8.10 1.78 16.62
CA GLU A 166 -7.44 0.55 16.20
C GLU A 166 -7.89 0.17 14.80
N THR A 167 -6.94 -0.24 13.95
CA THR A 167 -7.24 -0.58 12.56
C THR A 167 -6.21 -1.57 12.02
N PRO A 168 -6.65 -2.60 11.27
CA PRO A 168 -5.74 -3.51 10.58
C PRO A 168 -5.13 -2.88 9.32
N PHE A 169 -5.60 -1.70 8.92
CA PHE A 169 -5.27 -1.05 7.65
C PHE A 169 -4.08 -0.10 7.73
N ALA A 170 -3.49 0.08 8.92
CA ALA A 170 -2.33 0.93 9.12
C ALA A 170 -1.52 0.51 10.35
N ARG A 171 -0.21 0.79 10.32
CA ARG A 171 0.59 0.82 11.54
C ARG A 171 0.33 2.12 12.29
N VAL A 172 0.14 2.04 13.59
CA VAL A 172 -0.24 3.18 14.45
C VAL A 172 0.94 3.61 15.30
N TYR A 173 1.14 4.92 15.40
CA TYR A 173 2.18 5.52 16.24
C TYR A 173 1.58 6.61 17.11
N ARG A 174 1.98 6.63 18.38
CA ARG A 174 1.71 7.74 19.29
C ARG A 174 2.72 8.86 19.03
N LEU A 175 2.24 10.04 18.62
CA LEU A 175 3.12 11.19 18.41
C LEU A 175 3.63 11.69 19.77
N LEU A 176 4.94 11.93 19.86
CA LEU A 176 5.57 12.59 21.00
C LEU A 176 5.86 14.06 20.69
N GLU A 177 6.43 14.32 19.51
CA GLU A 177 6.84 15.65 19.09
C GLU A 177 6.99 15.71 17.56
N HIS A 178 6.87 16.91 17.00
CA HIS A 178 7.18 17.17 15.60
C HIS A 178 7.93 18.50 15.42
N PHE A 179 8.84 18.55 14.45
CA PHE A 179 9.65 19.74 14.17
C PHE A 179 10.27 19.71 12.76
N PRO A 180 10.69 20.87 12.20
CA PRO A 180 11.48 20.91 10.97
C PRO A 180 12.79 20.15 11.13
N TYR A 181 13.10 19.31 10.15
CA TYR A 181 14.29 18.45 10.17
C TYR A 181 15.58 19.27 10.08
N SER A 182 16.43 19.08 11.07
CA SER A 182 17.88 19.22 10.93
C SER A 182 18.52 18.09 11.70
N ARG A 183 19.68 17.61 11.24
CA ARG A 183 20.36 16.49 11.90
C ARG A 183 20.73 16.82 13.35
N SER A 184 21.20 18.05 13.60
CA SER A 184 21.53 18.52 14.95
C SER A 184 20.32 18.48 15.88
N ARG A 185 19.18 19.04 15.43
CA ARG A 185 17.94 19.05 16.21
C ARG A 185 17.39 17.66 16.45
N LEU A 186 17.41 16.78 15.44
CA LEU A 186 17.01 15.38 15.61
C LEU A 186 17.80 14.71 16.74
N TRP A 187 19.12 14.88 16.77
CA TRP A 187 19.95 14.30 17.82
C TRP A 187 19.70 14.91 19.20
N GLU A 188 19.55 16.23 19.28
CA GLU A 188 19.18 16.92 20.50
C GLU A 188 17.88 16.36 21.08
N ARG A 189 16.83 16.25 20.25
CA ARG A 189 15.51 15.77 20.69
C ARG A 189 15.53 14.28 21.04
N LEU A 190 16.21 13.43 20.28
CA LEU A 190 16.36 12.01 20.62
C LEU A 190 17.07 11.82 21.98
N ARG A 191 18.08 12.64 22.30
CA ARG A 191 18.73 12.61 23.62
C ARG A 191 17.79 13.09 24.72
N ALA A 192 17.03 14.15 24.48
CA ALA A 192 16.04 14.66 25.44
C ALA A 192 14.97 13.60 25.79
N TRP A 193 14.59 12.77 24.83
CA TRP A 193 13.66 11.65 25.03
C TRP A 193 14.33 10.37 25.56
N GLN A 194 15.64 10.39 25.83
CA GLN A 194 16.44 9.22 26.21
C GLN A 194 16.25 8.05 25.23
N ALA A 195 16.24 8.34 23.92
CA ALA A 195 15.93 7.33 22.91
C ALA A 195 16.99 6.21 22.88
N GLY A 196 16.50 4.98 22.83
CA GLY A 196 17.26 3.77 22.60
C GLY A 196 17.44 3.50 21.11
N ARG A 197 17.01 2.31 20.67
CA ARG A 197 16.99 1.96 19.25
C ARG A 197 16.03 2.89 18.49
N ILE A 198 16.48 3.38 17.33
CA ILE A 198 15.62 4.16 16.43
C ILE A 198 15.26 3.37 15.18
N THR A 199 14.01 3.51 14.74
CA THR A 199 13.55 3.11 13.40
C THR A 199 13.28 4.36 12.59
N VAL A 200 13.83 4.47 11.38
CA VAL A 200 13.63 5.64 10.52
C VAL A 200 12.72 5.28 9.36
N LYS A 201 11.61 6.00 9.22
CA LYS A 201 10.69 5.93 8.08
C LYS A 201 10.73 7.23 7.31
N LYS A 202 10.62 7.16 5.97
CA LYS A 202 10.64 8.36 5.14
C LYS A 202 9.66 8.30 3.97
N ARG A 203 9.08 9.45 3.59
CA ARG A 203 8.31 9.62 2.34
C ARG A 203 8.67 10.95 1.67
N GLY A 204 9.16 10.90 0.43
CA GLY A 204 9.57 12.10 -0.34
C GLY A 204 10.86 12.78 0.14
N VAL A 205 11.72 12.06 0.88
CA VAL A 205 12.97 12.60 1.45
C VAL A 205 14.19 11.86 0.89
N SER A 206 15.16 12.61 0.40
CA SER A 206 16.45 12.14 -0.14
C SER A 206 17.49 11.97 0.97
N LEU A 207 17.18 11.16 1.97
CA LEU A 207 18.08 10.81 3.06
C LEU A 207 18.08 9.29 3.25
N SER A 208 19.20 8.68 3.65
CA SER A 208 19.29 7.25 3.96
C SER A 208 18.86 6.99 5.41
N PRO A 209 17.78 6.21 5.63
CA PRO A 209 17.40 5.73 6.96
C PRO A 209 18.55 5.01 7.66
N GLU A 210 19.27 4.17 6.93
CA GLU A 210 20.34 3.31 7.44
C GLU A 210 21.50 4.16 7.98
N GLN A 211 21.90 5.19 7.25
CA GLN A 211 22.94 6.13 7.69
C GLN A 211 22.53 6.91 8.95
N LEU A 212 21.25 7.29 9.09
CA LEU A 212 20.78 7.90 10.33
C LEU A 212 20.83 6.90 11.47
N VAL A 213 20.28 5.70 11.30
CA VAL A 213 20.27 4.66 12.34
C VAL A 213 21.69 4.34 12.80
N SER A 214 22.64 4.13 11.86
CA SER A 214 24.03 3.79 12.19
C SER A 214 24.80 4.93 12.87
N SER A 215 24.34 6.16 12.70
CA SER A 215 24.95 7.34 13.32
C SER A 215 24.39 7.66 14.69
N TRP A 216 23.38 6.92 15.16
CA TRP A 216 22.79 7.10 16.47
C TRP A 216 23.42 6.14 17.48
N MET A 217 23.70 6.65 18.68
CA MET A 217 24.13 5.84 19.81
C MET A 217 22.96 5.71 20.80
N PRO A 218 22.38 4.51 20.98
CA PRO A 218 21.27 4.29 21.91
C PRO A 218 21.65 4.67 23.35
N LEU A 219 20.73 5.36 24.04
CA LEU A 219 20.93 5.77 25.44
C LEU A 219 20.11 4.96 26.44
N SER A 220 19.08 4.23 25.97
CA SER A 220 18.23 3.40 26.80
C SER A 220 17.62 2.25 25.99
N HIS A 221 16.64 1.54 26.58
CA HIS A 221 15.82 0.55 25.87
C HIS A 221 14.57 1.14 25.20
N ARG A 222 14.36 2.46 25.29
CA ARG A 222 13.18 3.12 24.72
C ARG A 222 13.24 3.15 23.20
N GLU A 223 12.49 2.28 22.53
CA GLU A 223 12.39 2.30 21.08
C GLU A 223 11.67 3.55 20.57
N MET A 224 12.21 4.16 19.51
CA MET A 224 11.66 5.39 18.92
C MET A 224 11.53 5.23 17.41
N THR A 225 10.42 5.69 16.85
CA THR A 225 10.23 5.81 15.40
C THR A 225 10.40 7.27 14.99
N VAL A 226 11.32 7.51 14.05
CA VAL A 226 11.54 8.81 13.40
C VAL A 226 10.86 8.77 12.04
N ILE A 227 9.79 9.53 11.85
CA ILE A 227 9.09 9.64 10.57
C ILE A 227 9.49 10.95 9.91
N LEU A 228 10.06 10.87 8.72
CA LEU A 228 10.47 12.02 7.92
C LEU A 228 9.58 12.16 6.69
N TYR A 229 9.07 13.35 6.44
CA TYR A 229 8.36 13.61 5.20
C TYR A 229 8.60 15.01 4.65
N ARG A 230 8.50 15.13 3.33
CA ARG A 230 8.58 16.43 2.66
C ARG A 230 7.23 17.16 2.76
N ALA A 231 7.24 18.33 3.35
CA ALA A 231 6.14 19.30 3.32
C ALA A 231 6.61 20.52 2.53
N GLU A 232 6.05 20.74 1.33
CA GLU A 232 6.37 21.86 0.42
C GLU A 232 7.85 22.31 0.46
N ALA A 233 8.19 23.31 1.28
CA ALA A 233 9.51 23.92 1.40
C ALA A 233 10.50 23.22 2.36
N SER A 234 10.06 22.28 3.21
CA SER A 234 10.89 21.69 4.28
C SER A 234 10.65 20.20 4.51
N VAL A 235 11.56 19.54 5.23
CA VAL A 235 11.32 18.19 5.74
C VAL A 235 10.80 18.31 7.17
N VAL A 236 9.69 17.64 7.47
CA VAL A 236 9.14 17.53 8.82
C VAL A 236 9.61 16.22 9.44
N THR A 237 9.98 16.29 10.72
CA THR A 237 10.33 15.15 11.57
C THR A 237 9.23 14.92 12.57
N LEU A 238 8.78 13.67 12.71
CA LEU A 238 7.93 13.20 13.79
C LEU A 238 8.74 12.23 14.64
N LEU A 239 8.75 12.45 15.95
CA LEU A 239 9.19 11.45 16.92
C LEU A 239 7.94 10.78 17.48
N ALA A 240 7.89 9.46 17.36
CA ALA A 240 6.71 8.69 17.72
C ALA A 240 7.09 7.31 18.27
N GLU A 241 6.20 6.74 19.06
CA GLU A 241 6.32 5.37 19.55
C GLU A 241 5.36 4.48 18.78
N ALA A 242 5.84 3.35 18.26
CA ALA A 242 4.99 2.35 17.64
C ALA A 242 4.06 1.76 18.69
N VAL A 243 2.81 1.53 18.30
CA VAL A 243 1.83 0.83 19.13
C VAL A 243 1.59 -0.53 18.51
N GLY A 244 1.64 -1.56 19.35
CA GLY A 244 1.51 -2.97 18.97
C GLY A 244 0.20 -3.27 18.26
#